data_AF-A0A1Y2BU43-F1
#
_entry.id   AF-A0A1Y2BU43-F1
#
_cell.length_a   1.000
_cell.length_b   1.000
_cell.length_c   1.000
_cell.angle_alpha   90.00
_cell.angle_beta   90.00
_cell.angle_gamma   90.00
#
_symmetry.space_group_name_H-M   'P 1'
#
loop_
_entity.id
_entity.type
_entity.pdbx_description
1 polymer ?
#
loop_
_entity_poly.entity_id
_entity_poly.type
_entity_poly.pdbx_seq_one_letter_code
_entity_poly.pdbx_strand_id
1 'polypeptide(L)'
;MIRTGLFRTASFVHHSVQTVFPSIRYASKLSSAFSSVLSTQTRDPPVQPPIVRVWWDSQCPLCIREIGLFKRLDTARRIEFVDIHKDLTQGSNSCPISTKDLLEKLHAQPINTDHKSSEAPILKGAAAFALLWGTLPPPFVGWV
;
A
#
# COMPACT_ATOMS: atom_id res chain seq x y z
N MET A 1 55.56 -36.19 -28.92
CA MET A 1 55.94 -35.11 -29.85
C MET A 1 54.85 -34.97 -30.89
N ILE A 2 54.10 -33.87 -30.92
CA ILE A 2 53.44 -33.27 -32.12
C ILE A 2 52.85 -31.91 -31.69
N ARG A 3 53.46 -30.87 -32.27
CA ARG A 3 53.02 -29.51 -32.61
C ARG A 3 51.92 -28.80 -31.81
N THR A 4 52.38 -27.75 -31.14
CA THR A 4 51.74 -26.47 -30.91
C THR A 4 50.97 -25.95 -32.14
N GLY A 5 49.68 -25.65 -31.96
CA GLY A 5 48.81 -25.00 -32.94
C GLY A 5 48.61 -23.52 -32.59
N LEU A 6 49.32 -22.66 -33.30
CA LEU A 6 49.12 -21.21 -33.37
C LEU A 6 47.78 -20.95 -34.07
N PHE A 7 46.80 -20.33 -33.40
CA PHE A 7 45.67 -19.72 -34.09
C PHE A 7 45.64 -18.21 -33.88
N ARG A 8 45.87 -17.59 -35.03
CA ARG A 8 46.07 -16.19 -35.40
C ARG A 8 44.86 -15.33 -35.01
N THR A 9 45.12 -14.22 -34.34
CA THR A 9 44.17 -13.14 -34.10
C THR A 9 43.80 -12.48 -35.43
N ALA A 10 42.50 -12.32 -35.69
CA ALA A 10 42.00 -11.51 -36.79
C ALA A 10 41.64 -10.12 -36.25
N SER A 11 42.52 -9.15 -36.51
CA SER A 11 42.25 -7.73 -36.24
C SER A 11 41.21 -7.22 -37.24
N PHE A 12 40.01 -6.91 -36.75
CA PHE A 12 38.95 -6.26 -37.52
C PHE A 12 39.20 -4.74 -37.50
N VAL A 13 39.66 -4.20 -38.63
CA VAL A 13 39.84 -2.75 -38.80
C VAL A 13 38.47 -2.14 -39.11
N HIS A 14 37.90 -1.45 -38.12
CA HIS A 14 36.67 -0.68 -38.26
C HIS A 14 36.94 0.58 -39.09
N HIS A 15 36.32 0.67 -40.27
CA HIS A 15 36.35 1.84 -41.13
C HIS A 15 35.51 2.97 -40.50
N SER A 16 36.14 4.11 -40.24
CA SER A 16 35.47 5.31 -39.74
C SER A 16 34.72 6.00 -40.88
N VAL A 17 33.39 5.96 -40.87
CA VAL A 17 32.55 6.80 -41.73
C VAL A 17 32.24 8.09 -40.97
N GLN A 18 32.93 9.16 -41.35
CA GLN A 18 32.64 10.51 -40.88
C GLN A 18 31.38 11.02 -41.59
N THR A 19 30.25 11.05 -40.88
CA THR A 19 29.06 11.76 -41.34
C THR A 19 29.09 13.19 -40.79
N VAL A 20 29.27 14.13 -41.72
CA VAL A 20 29.12 15.56 -41.51
C VAL A 20 27.63 15.86 -41.36
N PHE A 21 27.17 16.09 -40.13
CA PHE A 21 25.82 16.61 -39.87
C PHE A 21 25.85 18.14 -39.85
N PRO A 22 25.16 18.84 -40.77
CA PRO A 22 25.02 20.29 -40.68
C PRO A 22 24.18 20.65 -39.46
N SER A 23 24.77 21.49 -38.60
CA SER A 23 24.15 22.06 -37.41
C SER A 23 22.99 22.98 -37.82
N ILE A 24 21.77 22.47 -37.83
CA ILE A 24 20.56 23.28 -37.90
C ILE A 24 20.35 23.88 -36.50
N ARG A 25 20.75 25.14 -36.33
CA ARG A 25 20.39 25.95 -35.16
C ARG A 25 18.91 26.32 -35.24
N TYR A 26 18.04 25.46 -34.70
CA TYR A 26 16.65 25.83 -34.44
C TYR A 26 16.59 26.58 -33.11
N ALA A 27 16.60 27.91 -33.17
CA ALA A 27 16.41 28.76 -32.00
C ALA A 27 14.92 28.79 -31.63
N SER A 28 14.46 27.82 -30.83
CA SER A 28 13.14 27.87 -30.19
C SER A 28 13.20 28.70 -28.90
N LYS A 29 13.20 30.02 -29.07
CA LYS A 29 12.69 30.93 -28.04
C LYS A 29 11.18 30.83 -28.04
N LEU A 30 10.62 29.91 -27.26
CA LEU A 30 9.20 29.93 -26.92
C LEU A 30 9.01 29.67 -25.42
N SER A 31 8.77 30.80 -24.75
CA SER A 31 7.74 30.99 -23.73
C SER A 31 7.87 30.24 -22.41
N SER A 32 8.65 30.86 -21.52
CA SER A 32 8.66 30.66 -20.07
C SER A 32 7.39 31.17 -19.36
N ALA A 33 6.20 30.93 -19.91
CA ALA A 33 4.94 31.49 -19.38
C ALA A 33 3.87 30.44 -19.01
N PHE A 34 4.23 29.16 -18.85
CA PHE A 34 3.31 28.12 -18.36
C PHE A 34 3.47 27.80 -16.86
N SER A 35 4.35 28.50 -16.14
CA SER A 35 4.57 28.25 -14.71
C SER A 35 3.54 28.92 -13.79
N SER A 36 2.56 29.66 -14.34
CA SER A 36 1.64 30.49 -13.54
C SER A 36 0.23 29.92 -13.41
N VAL A 37 -0.12 28.82 -14.09
CA VAL A 37 -1.30 28.03 -13.71
C VAL A 37 -0.85 27.12 -12.58
N LEU A 38 -0.61 27.74 -11.42
CA LEU A 38 -0.35 27.03 -10.18
C LEU A 38 -1.59 26.20 -9.92
N SER A 39 -1.45 24.90 -10.14
CA SER A 39 -2.32 23.86 -9.65
C SER A 39 -2.84 24.28 -8.28
N THR A 40 -4.14 24.54 -8.19
CA THR A 40 -4.87 24.31 -6.95
C THR A 40 -4.79 22.82 -6.67
N GLN A 41 -3.62 22.38 -6.21
CA GLN A 41 -3.45 21.08 -5.60
C GLN A 41 -4.13 21.21 -4.25
N THR A 42 -5.41 20.85 -4.21
CA THR A 42 -6.04 20.43 -2.97
C THR A 42 -5.09 19.43 -2.33
N ARG A 43 -4.44 19.84 -1.26
CA ARG A 43 -3.66 18.94 -0.42
C ARG A 43 -4.69 18.02 0.22
N ASP A 44 -5.01 16.91 -0.43
CA ASP A 44 -5.58 15.79 0.27
C ASP A 44 -4.58 15.43 1.38
N PRO A 45 -5.01 15.36 2.65
CA PRO A 45 -4.11 14.93 3.71
C PRO A 45 -3.56 13.54 3.35
N PRO A 46 -2.26 13.28 3.61
CA PRO A 46 -1.66 11.99 3.27
C PRO A 46 -2.46 10.88 3.95
N VAL A 47 -2.90 9.92 3.15
CA VAL A 47 -3.55 8.70 3.63
C VAL A 47 -2.51 7.92 4.41
N GLN A 48 -2.66 7.83 5.72
CA GLN A 48 -1.79 6.97 6.51
C GLN A 48 -2.12 5.52 6.18
N PRO A 49 -1.12 4.63 6.09
CA PRO A 49 -1.40 3.21 5.98
C PRO A 49 -2.24 2.78 7.20
N PRO A 50 -3.15 1.81 7.03
CA PRO A 50 -3.94 1.32 8.15
C PRO A 50 -3.00 0.76 9.24
N ILE A 51 -3.35 1.02 10.49
CA ILE A 51 -2.57 0.60 11.67
C ILE A 51 -3.29 -0.47 12.50
N VAL A 52 -4.56 -0.74 12.18
CA VAL A 52 -5.34 -1.81 12.76
C VAL A 52 -6.09 -2.54 11.66
N ARG A 53 -6.17 -3.87 11.77
CA ARG A 53 -7.02 -4.73 10.94
C ARG A 53 -8.17 -5.27 11.78
N VAL A 54 -9.36 -5.33 11.20
CA VAL A 54 -10.54 -6.00 11.79
C VAL A 54 -11.13 -6.97 10.78
N TRP A 55 -11.46 -8.18 11.24
CA TRP A 55 -12.16 -9.19 10.44
C TRP A 55 -13.64 -9.17 10.79
N TRP A 56 -14.48 -9.32 9.76
CA TRP A 56 -15.93 -9.32 9.93
C TRP A 56 -16.63 -10.17 8.87
N ASP A 57 -17.87 -10.54 9.19
CA ASP A 57 -18.72 -11.36 8.35
C ASP A 57 -19.81 -10.48 7.68
N SER A 58 -19.76 -10.39 6.35
CA SER A 58 -20.75 -9.66 5.55
C SER A 58 -22.11 -10.36 5.39
N GLN A 59 -22.26 -11.59 5.85
CA GLN A 59 -23.52 -12.33 5.93
C GLN A 59 -24.19 -12.19 7.31
N CYS A 60 -23.51 -11.61 8.31
CA CYS A 60 -24.08 -11.38 9.65
C CYS A 60 -24.69 -9.96 9.78
N PRO A 61 -26.02 -9.81 9.99
CA PRO A 61 -26.67 -8.50 10.13
C PRO A 61 -26.14 -7.65 11.28
N LEU A 62 -25.65 -8.28 12.36
CA LEU A 62 -25.05 -7.58 13.48
C LEU A 62 -23.68 -7.01 13.10
N CYS A 63 -22.80 -7.82 12.52
CA CYS A 63 -21.48 -7.40 12.07
C CYS A 63 -21.57 -6.26 11.04
N ILE A 64 -22.54 -6.28 10.12
CA ILE A 64 -22.78 -5.19 9.16
C ILE A 64 -23.04 -3.87 9.89
N ARG A 65 -23.87 -3.87 10.94
CA ARG A 65 -24.22 -2.65 11.69
C ARG A 65 -23.02 -2.12 12.47
N GLU A 66 -22.32 -3.00 13.16
CA GLU A 66 -21.14 -2.65 13.97
C GLU A 66 -20.01 -2.10 13.10
N ILE A 67 -19.65 -2.80 12.03
CA ILE A 67 -18.61 -2.37 11.10
C ILE A 67 -19.03 -1.13 10.31
N GLY A 68 -20.33 -1.00 10.00
CA GLY A 68 -20.89 0.20 9.40
C GLY A 68 -20.67 1.45 10.26
N LEU A 69 -20.78 1.32 11.59
CA LEU A 69 -20.45 2.40 12.52
C LEU A 69 -18.96 2.76 12.46
N PHE A 70 -18.06 1.77 12.60
CA PHE A 70 -16.62 2.02 12.56
C PHE A 70 -16.16 2.63 11.24
N LYS A 71 -16.69 2.18 10.09
CA LYS A 71 -16.39 2.77 8.78
C LYS A 71 -16.80 4.24 8.67
N ARG A 72 -17.89 4.65 9.31
CA ARG A 72 -18.34 6.06 9.33
C ARG A 72 -17.47 6.93 10.24
N LEU A 73 -16.99 6.36 11.34
CA LEU A 73 -16.17 7.07 12.32
C LEU A 73 -14.69 7.16 11.88
N ASP A 74 -14.19 6.17 11.13
CA ASP A 74 -12.80 6.11 10.67
C ASP A 74 -12.53 7.05 9.47
N THR A 75 -12.75 8.35 9.66
CA THR A 75 -12.50 9.37 8.64
C THR A 75 -11.02 9.50 8.24
N ALA A 76 -10.12 9.04 9.10
CA ALA A 76 -8.68 9.01 8.86
C ALA A 76 -8.20 7.73 8.14
N ARG A 77 -9.08 6.76 7.86
CA ARG A 77 -8.77 5.47 7.23
C ARG A 77 -7.64 4.71 7.92
N ARG A 78 -7.65 4.70 9.26
CA ARG A 78 -6.67 4.00 10.08
C ARG A 78 -6.97 2.51 10.26
N ILE A 79 -8.15 2.05 9.86
CA ILE A 79 -8.61 0.67 10.04
C ILE A 79 -8.77 -0.05 8.69
N GLU A 80 -8.13 -1.19 8.55
CA GLU A 80 -8.34 -2.15 7.45
C GLU A 80 -9.51 -3.09 7.80
N PHE A 81 -10.57 -3.07 6.99
CA PHE A 81 -11.76 -3.89 7.20
C PHE A 81 -11.77 -5.11 6.28
N VAL A 82 -11.45 -6.28 6.83
CA VAL A 82 -11.39 -7.56 6.10
C VAL A 82 -12.71 -8.30 6.17
N ASP A 83 -13.38 -8.43 5.03
CA ASP A 83 -14.60 -9.23 4.87
C ASP A 83 -14.22 -10.67 4.49
N ILE A 84 -14.56 -11.62 5.36
CA ILE A 84 -14.18 -13.04 5.17
C ILE A 84 -14.76 -13.67 3.90
N HIS A 85 -15.81 -13.09 3.32
CA HIS A 85 -16.40 -13.58 2.08
C HIS A 85 -15.79 -12.96 0.82
N LYS A 86 -15.03 -11.86 0.94
CA LYS A 86 -14.41 -11.17 -0.20
C LYS A 86 -12.91 -11.44 -0.31
N ASP A 87 -12.23 -11.63 0.82
CA ASP A 87 -10.78 -11.84 0.88
C ASP A 87 -10.32 -13.23 0.39
N LEU A 88 -11.25 -14.17 0.11
CA LEU A 88 -10.91 -15.47 -0.51
C LEU A 88 -10.43 -15.35 -1.96
N THR A 89 -10.69 -14.22 -2.63
CA THR A 89 -10.38 -14.04 -4.07
C THR A 89 -9.09 -13.27 -4.34
N GLN A 90 -8.53 -12.56 -3.35
CA GLN A 90 -7.33 -11.75 -3.49
C GLN A 90 -6.28 -12.33 -2.54
N GLY A 91 -5.31 -13.06 -3.08
CA GLY A 91 -4.44 -14.00 -2.35
C GLY A 91 -3.45 -13.41 -1.33
N SER A 92 -3.85 -12.43 -0.53
CA SER A 92 -3.06 -11.89 0.57
C SER A 92 -3.97 -11.35 1.67
N ASN A 93 -4.57 -12.26 2.45
CA ASN A 93 -5.04 -12.10 3.83
C ASN A 93 -5.96 -13.30 4.17
N SER A 94 -5.40 -14.50 4.30
CA SER A 94 -6.18 -15.63 4.80
C SER A 94 -6.69 -15.27 6.20
N CYS A 95 -8.00 -15.17 6.38
CA CYS A 95 -8.59 -14.99 7.70
C CYS A 95 -8.14 -16.15 8.60
N PRO A 96 -7.30 -15.90 9.62
CA PRO A 96 -6.78 -16.98 10.48
C PRO A 96 -7.80 -17.42 11.53
N ILE A 97 -9.00 -16.81 11.51
CA ILE A 97 -10.06 -16.95 12.50
C ILE A 97 -11.19 -17.76 11.87
N SER A 98 -11.71 -18.74 12.59
CA SER A 98 -12.89 -19.49 12.13
C SER A 98 -14.12 -18.58 12.11
N THR A 99 -15.08 -18.86 11.22
CA THR A 99 -16.35 -18.11 11.19
C THR A 99 -17.07 -18.18 12.53
N LYS A 100 -17.03 -19.32 13.21
CA LYS A 100 -17.64 -19.47 14.54
C LYS A 100 -17.03 -18.50 15.55
N ASP A 101 -15.70 -18.41 15.61
CA ASP A 101 -15.03 -17.52 16.57
C ASP A 101 -15.32 -16.05 16.25
N LEU A 102 -15.36 -15.67 14.96
CA LEU A 102 -15.72 -14.32 14.52
C LEU A 102 -17.12 -13.90 14.95
N LEU A 103 -18.08 -14.82 14.93
CA LEU A 103 -19.45 -14.54 15.35
C LEU A 103 -19.59 -14.45 16.88
N GLU A 104 -18.70 -15.10 17.64
CA GLU A 104 -18.72 -15.03 19.11
C GLU A 104 -18.16 -13.71 19.65
N LYS A 105 -17.10 -13.17 19.01
CA LYS A 105 -16.38 -12.00 19.51
C LYS A 105 -15.83 -11.16 18.37
N LEU A 106 -15.72 -9.85 18.61
CA LEU A 106 -14.96 -8.95 17.76
C LEU A 106 -13.48 -9.34 17.77
N HIS A 107 -12.81 -9.31 16.60
CA HIS A 107 -11.38 -9.60 16.47
C HIS A 107 -10.66 -8.50 15.70
N ALA A 108 -9.54 -8.02 16.24
CA ALA A 108 -8.73 -6.99 15.62
C ALA A 108 -7.24 -7.18 15.93
N GLN A 109 -6.37 -6.72 15.03
CA GLN A 109 -4.92 -6.88 15.15
C GLN A 109 -4.24 -5.53 14.86
N PRO A 110 -3.30 -5.08 15.70
CA PRO A 110 -2.39 -4.01 15.32
C PRO A 110 -1.56 -4.44 14.11
N ILE A 111 -1.48 -3.58 13.09
CA ILE A 111 -0.67 -3.82 11.89
C ILE A 111 0.20 -2.60 11.64
N ASN A 112 1.31 -2.77 10.91
CA ASN A 112 2.23 -1.67 10.61
C ASN A 112 2.74 -0.92 11.87
N THR A 113 2.71 -1.57 13.04
CA THR A 113 3.23 -1.05 14.32
C THR A 113 4.68 -1.49 14.48
N ASP A 114 5.62 -0.55 14.41
CA ASP A 114 7.08 -0.69 14.56
C ASP A 114 7.76 -1.78 13.70
N HIS A 115 8.87 -1.45 13.05
CA HIS A 115 9.66 -2.39 12.22
C HIS A 115 10.35 -3.53 13.01
N LYS A 116 10.04 -3.71 14.30
CA LYS A 116 10.74 -4.64 15.21
C LYS A 116 10.06 -6.03 15.23
N SER A 117 10.32 -6.78 14.16
CA SER A 117 10.43 -8.26 14.02
C SER A 117 9.40 -9.24 14.63
N SER A 118 8.21 -8.85 15.05
CA SER A 118 7.14 -9.84 15.27
C SER A 118 5.76 -9.28 14.98
N GLU A 119 4.92 -10.03 14.27
CA GLU A 119 3.53 -9.69 14.02
C GLU A 119 2.75 -9.59 15.35
N ALA A 120 1.94 -8.55 15.52
CA ALA A 120 1.15 -8.36 16.73
C ALA A 120 0.08 -9.46 16.87
N PRO A 121 -0.28 -9.87 18.10
CA PRO A 121 -1.33 -10.87 18.29
C PRO A 121 -2.71 -10.33 17.87
N ILE A 122 -3.58 -11.24 17.43
CA ILE A 122 -5.00 -10.93 17.23
C ILE A 122 -5.67 -10.80 18.59
N LEU A 123 -6.18 -9.61 18.88
CA LEU A 123 -7.01 -9.33 20.05
C LEU A 123 -8.45 -9.76 19.80
N LYS A 124 -9.18 -10.07 20.88
CA LYS A 124 -10.58 -10.51 20.83
C LYS A 124 -11.45 -9.86 21.89
N GLY A 125 -12.75 -9.75 21.62
CA GLY A 125 -13.75 -9.20 22.54
C GLY A 125 -13.46 -7.75 22.93
N ALA A 126 -13.52 -7.45 24.23
CA ALA A 126 -13.32 -6.10 24.75
C ALA A 126 -11.94 -5.49 24.40
N ALA A 127 -10.89 -6.32 24.32
CA ALA A 127 -9.56 -5.83 23.92
C ALA A 127 -9.52 -5.39 22.45
N ALA A 128 -10.17 -6.13 21.56
CA ALA A 128 -10.32 -5.74 20.16
C ALA A 128 -11.18 -4.47 20.01
N PHE A 129 -12.24 -4.37 20.82
CA PHE A 129 -13.09 -3.18 20.84
C PHE A 129 -12.32 -1.94 21.27
N ALA A 130 -11.57 -2.02 22.37
CA ALA A 130 -10.74 -0.92 22.86
C ALA A 130 -9.68 -0.49 21.82
N LEU A 131 -9.06 -1.46 21.14
CA LEU A 131 -8.12 -1.18 20.05
C LEU A 131 -8.79 -0.39 18.91
N LEU A 132 -9.96 -0.82 18.42
CA LEU A 132 -10.66 -0.11 17.34
C LEU A 132 -11.13 1.28 17.78
N TRP A 133 -11.73 1.38 18.97
CA TRP A 133 -12.25 2.64 19.48
C TRP A 133 -11.14 3.68 19.69
N GLY A 134 -10.00 3.27 20.25
CA GLY A 134 -8.82 4.13 20.39
C GLY A 134 -8.17 4.52 19.05
N THR A 135 -8.49 3.80 17.97
CA THR A 135 -8.01 4.11 16.62
C THR A 135 -8.88 5.16 15.90
N LEU A 136 -10.03 5.55 16.45
CA LEU A 136 -10.89 6.56 15.83
C LEU A 136 -10.35 7.98 16.07
N PRO A 137 -10.51 8.90 15.09
CA PRO A 137 -10.07 10.28 15.24
C PRO A 137 -10.96 11.05 16.26
N PRO A 138 -10.46 12.17 16.83
CA PRO A 138 -11.26 13.06 17.68
C PRO A 138 -12.55 13.52 16.97
N PRO A 139 -13.64 13.82 17.71
CA PRO A 139 -13.75 13.99 19.18
C PRO A 139 -13.98 12.70 19.98
N PHE A 140 -13.94 11.53 19.34
CA PHE A 140 -14.39 10.26 19.94
C PHE A 140 -13.36 9.60 20.88
N VAL A 141 -12.17 10.19 21.05
CA VAL A 141 -11.04 9.69 21.85
C VAL A 141 -10.93 10.31 23.26
N GLY A 142 -11.95 11.03 23.74
CA GLY A 142 -11.86 11.85 24.96
C GLY A 142 -12.49 11.30 26.25
N TRP A 143 -13.03 10.08 26.28
CA TRP A 143 -13.86 9.59 27.40
C TRP A 143 -13.59 8.14 27.83
N VAL A 144 -12.36 7.65 27.64
CA VAL A 144 -11.90 6.37 28.21
C VAL A 144 -10.76 6.62 29.17
#